data_AF-A0A6G3ZX38-F1
#
_entry.id   AF-A0A6G3ZX38-F1
#
_cell.length_a   1.000
_cell.length_b   1.000
_cell.length_c   1.000
_cell.angle_alpha   90.00
_cell.angle_beta   90.00
_cell.angle_gamma   90.00
#
_symmetry.space_group_name_H-M   'P 1'
#
loop_
_entity.id
_entity.type
_entity.pdbx_description
1 polymer ?
#
loop_
_entity_poly.entity_id
_entity_poly.type
_entity_poly.pdbx_seq_one_letter_code
_entity_poly.pdbx_strand_id
1 'polypeptide(L)'
;MNTSHNFRFIERDYWYQKALCDTDYLLPGQIEQLLDEAHNHYCDYTFKFYDDGSVTIIDNETNNKIKPRELTGAVYDFYIRKRIYLIKVNLQEKQLQYA
;
A
#
# COMPACT_ATOMS: atom_id res chain seq x y z
N MET A 1 2.23 19.25 15.91
CA MET A 1 2.24 17.80 15.63
C MET A 1 2.50 17.64 14.14
N ASN A 2 3.45 16.81 13.71
CA ASN A 2 3.62 16.55 12.27
C ASN A 2 2.35 15.87 11.75
N THR A 3 1.73 16.50 10.76
CA THR A 3 0.66 15.92 9.96
C THR A 3 1.16 14.64 9.30
N SER A 4 0.26 13.66 9.22
CA SER A 4 0.60 12.33 8.73
C SER A 4 -0.53 11.72 7.94
N HIS A 5 -0.19 11.01 6.87
CA HIS A 5 -1.13 10.29 6.02
C HIS A 5 -0.99 8.78 6.25
N ASN A 6 -2.06 8.16 6.73
CA ASN A 6 -2.09 6.74 7.03
C ASN A 6 -2.73 5.95 5.87
N PHE A 7 -2.11 4.84 5.49
CA PHE A 7 -2.67 3.89 4.52
C PHE A 7 -2.44 2.47 5.00
N ARG A 8 -3.48 1.64 4.96
CA ARG A 8 -3.34 0.19 5.14
C ARG A 8 -3.24 -0.49 3.79
N PHE A 9 -2.35 -1.46 3.68
CA PHE A 9 -2.18 -2.32 2.51
C PHE A 9 -2.35 -3.76 2.96
N ILE A 10 -3.35 -4.42 2.40
CA ILE A 10 -3.59 -5.85 2.56
C ILE A 10 -3.28 -6.50 1.20
N GLU A 11 -2.26 -7.34 1.15
CA GLU A 11 -1.76 -7.92 -0.09
C GLU A 11 -2.80 -8.82 -0.76
N ARG A 12 -3.58 -9.56 0.05
CA ARG A 12 -4.70 -10.38 -0.44
C ARG A 12 -5.73 -9.52 -1.19
N ASP A 13 -6.14 -8.40 -0.60
CA ASP A 13 -7.09 -7.47 -1.22
C ASP A 13 -6.53 -6.88 -2.51
N TYR A 14 -5.23 -6.55 -2.53
CA TYR A 14 -4.56 -6.07 -3.74
C TYR A 14 -4.66 -7.08 -4.88
N TRP A 15 -4.33 -8.36 -4.62
CA TRP A 15 -4.38 -9.39 -5.64
C TRP A 15 -5.81 -9.73 -6.06
N TYR A 16 -6.75 -9.72 -5.13
CA TYR A 16 -8.16 -9.89 -5.41
C TYR A 16 -8.68 -8.81 -6.35
N GLN A 17 -8.44 -7.54 -6.04
CA GLN A 17 -8.86 -6.42 -6.90
C GLN A 17 -8.17 -6.47 -8.26
N LYS A 18 -6.88 -6.83 -8.29
CA LYS A 18 -6.16 -6.97 -9.55
C LYS A 18 -6.74 -8.08 -10.43
N ALA A 19 -7.05 -9.25 -9.87
CA ALA A 19 -7.66 -10.34 -10.61
C ALA A 19 -9.07 -10.00 -11.13
N LEU A 20 -9.86 -9.26 -10.33
CA LEU A 20 -11.16 -8.72 -10.76
C LEU A 20 -11.03 -7.74 -11.93
N CYS A 21 -9.98 -6.93 -11.96
CA CYS A 21 -9.76 -5.98 -13.06
C CYS A 21 -9.15 -6.62 -14.31
N ASP A 22 -8.31 -7.65 -14.14
CA ASP A 22 -7.53 -8.24 -15.23
C ASP A 22 -8.28 -9.38 -15.95
N THR A 23 -9.37 -9.92 -15.37
CA THR A 23 -10.10 -11.06 -15.92
C THR A 23 -11.61 -10.87 -15.95
N ASP A 24 -12.22 -11.12 -17.12
CA ASP A 24 -13.68 -11.16 -17.27
C ASP A 24 -14.27 -12.57 -17.09
N TYR A 25 -13.40 -13.58 -16.94
CA TYR A 25 -13.78 -14.99 -17.01
C TYR A 25 -13.84 -15.69 -15.64
N LEU A 26 -13.27 -15.08 -14.59
CA LEU A 26 -13.30 -15.64 -13.25
C LEU A 26 -14.38 -14.94 -12.42
N LEU A 27 -15.26 -15.75 -11.83
CA LEU A 27 -16.22 -15.24 -10.86
C LEU A 27 -15.50 -14.86 -9.56
N PRO A 28 -15.99 -13.85 -8.81
CA PRO A 28 -15.40 -13.44 -7.53
C PRO A 28 -15.06 -14.60 -6.58
N GLY A 29 -15.97 -15.56 -6.41
CA GLY A 29 -15.74 -16.72 -5.55
C GLY A 29 -14.63 -17.66 -6.01
N GLN A 30 -14.35 -17.73 -7.33
CA GLN A 30 -13.23 -18.51 -7.86
C GLN A 30 -11.90 -17.81 -7.62
N ILE A 31 -11.89 -16.47 -7.62
CA ILE A 31 -10.70 -15.69 -7.27
C ILE A 31 -10.37 -15.88 -5.78
N GLU A 32 -11.37 -15.85 -4.91
CA GLU A 32 -11.19 -16.13 -3.47
C GLU A 32 -10.55 -17.51 -3.26
N GLN A 33 -11.09 -18.56 -3.89
CA GLN A 33 -10.54 -19.92 -3.81
C GLN A 33 -9.10 -20.00 -4.32
N LEU A 34 -8.82 -19.36 -5.46
CA LEU A 34 -7.48 -19.33 -6.03
C LEU A 34 -6.48 -18.66 -5.08
N LEU A 35 -6.86 -17.54 -4.46
CA LEU A 35 -5.99 -16.84 -3.51
C LEU A 35 -5.74 -17.67 -2.25
N ASP A 36 -6.78 -18.31 -1.71
CA ASP A 36 -6.65 -19.20 -0.55
C ASP A 36 -5.72 -20.40 -0.83
N GLU A 37 -5.72 -20.92 -2.05
CA GLU A 37 -4.84 -22.02 -2.48
C GLU A 37 -3.41 -21.56 -2.80
N ALA A 38 -3.24 -20.34 -3.32
CA ALA A 38 -1.96 -19.90 -3.88
C ALA A 38 -0.91 -19.52 -2.82
N HIS A 39 -1.32 -19.01 -1.66
CA HIS A 39 -0.39 -18.47 -0.66
C HIS A 39 -0.81 -18.82 0.77
N ASN A 40 0.18 -19.21 1.58
CA ASN A 40 0.00 -19.44 3.01
C ASN A 40 0.05 -18.14 3.83
N HIS A 41 0.51 -17.03 3.25
CA HIS A 41 0.68 -15.75 3.95
C HIS A 41 0.61 -14.58 2.98
N TYR A 42 -0.09 -13.52 3.40
CA TYR A 42 -0.26 -12.26 2.69
C TYR A 42 0.14 -11.11 3.61
N CYS A 43 0.92 -10.16 3.13
CA CYS A 43 1.33 -9.02 3.95
C CYS A 43 0.14 -8.11 4.31
N ASP A 44 0.06 -7.67 5.57
CA ASP A 44 -0.87 -6.64 6.03
C ASP A 44 -0.13 -5.53 6.75
N TYR A 45 0.19 -4.45 6.04
CA TYR A 45 1.04 -3.37 6.57
C TYR A 45 0.28 -2.04 6.68
N THR A 46 0.55 -1.32 7.75
CA THR A 46 0.13 0.07 7.94
C THR A 46 1.29 1.02 7.67
N PHE A 47 1.11 1.89 6.68
CA PHE A 47 2.02 2.96 6.32
C PHE A 47 1.56 4.27 6.94
N LYS A 48 2.47 4.97 7.62
CA LYS A 48 2.30 6.32 8.11
C LYS A 48 3.35 7.22 7.49
N PHE A 49 2.94 8.00 6.49
CA PHE A 49 3.81 8.98 5.84
C PHE A 49 3.70 10.32 6.55
N TYR A 50 4.83 11.03 6.65
CA TYR A 50 4.90 12.34 7.28
C TYR A 50 5.32 13.39 6.24
N ASP A 51 4.97 14.65 6.51
CA ASP A 51 5.23 15.76 5.59
C ASP A 51 6.72 16.10 5.43
N ASP A 52 7.56 15.64 6.37
CA ASP A 52 9.02 15.70 6.26
C ASP A 52 9.61 14.63 5.31
N GLY A 53 8.76 13.79 4.72
CA GLY A 53 9.12 12.72 3.80
C GLY A 53 9.50 11.41 4.50
N SER A 54 9.55 11.37 5.83
CA SER A 54 9.75 10.13 6.58
C SER A 54 8.53 9.21 6.50
N VAL A 55 8.73 7.94 6.85
CA VAL A 55 7.66 6.93 6.87
C VAL A 55 7.88 5.97 8.02
N THR A 56 6.80 5.63 8.72
CA THR A 56 6.74 4.47 9.62
C THR A 56 5.91 3.40 8.93
N ILE A 57 6.41 2.17 8.91
CA ILE A 57 5.70 1.00 8.37
C ILE A 57 5.58 -0.02 9.49
N ILE A 58 4.36 -0.44 9.78
CA ILE A 58 4.05 -1.43 10.81
C ILE A 58 3.48 -2.67 10.11
N ASP A 59 4.05 -3.82 10.42
CA ASP A 59 3.42 -5.11 10.13
C ASP A 59 2.28 -5.33 11.13
N ASN A 60 1.04 -5.42 10.66
CA ASN A 60 -0.13 -5.54 11.52
C ASN A 60 -0.27 -6.94 12.13
N GLU A 61 0.40 -7.97 11.60
CA GLU A 61 0.39 -9.31 12.20
C GLU A 61 1.36 -9.40 13.38
N THR A 62 2.61 -8.95 13.16
CA THR A 62 3.67 -9.08 14.18
C THR A 62 3.85 -7.83 15.04
N ASN A 63 3.20 -6.73 14.67
CA ASN A 63 3.35 -5.39 15.26
C ASN A 63 4.80 -4.84 15.18
N ASN A 64 5.64 -5.41 14.30
CA ASN A 64 7.02 -4.99 14.13
C ASN A 64 7.13 -3.81 13.17
N LYS A 65 8.19 -3.00 13.35
CA LYS A 65 8.55 -1.94 12.41
C LYS A 65 9.31 -2.53 11.24
N ILE A 66 8.87 -2.21 10.03
CA ILE A 66 9.51 -2.62 8.78
C ILE A 66 10.22 -1.42 8.15
N LYS A 67 11.44 -1.61 7.65
CA LYS A 67 12.14 -0.56 6.89
C LYS A 67 11.73 -0.63 5.42
N PRO A 68 11.68 0.50 4.70
CA PRO A 68 11.34 0.50 3.28
C PRO A 68 12.18 -0.44 2.40
N ARG A 69 13.45 -0.67 2.75
CA ARG A 69 14.36 -1.58 2.04
C ARG A 69 14.03 -3.07 2.20
N GLU A 70 13.18 -3.40 3.17
CA GLU A 70 12.74 -4.77 3.47
C GLU A 70 11.45 -5.11 2.72
N LEU A 71 10.81 -4.12 2.09
CA LEU A 71 9.62 -4.32 1.27
C LEU A 71 9.99 -4.99 -0.06
N THR A 72 9.14 -5.89 -0.53
CA THR A 72 9.26 -6.56 -1.83
C THR A 72 7.90 -6.64 -2.53
N GLY A 73 7.88 -6.98 -3.83
CA GLY A 73 6.64 -7.28 -4.55
C GLY A 73 5.59 -6.17 -4.53
N ALA A 74 4.32 -6.54 -4.36
CA ALA A 74 3.18 -5.63 -4.44
C ALA A 74 3.22 -4.54 -3.36
N VAL A 75 3.69 -4.87 -2.15
CA VAL A 75 3.78 -3.90 -1.06
C VAL A 75 4.85 -2.84 -1.31
N TYR A 76 5.95 -3.20 -1.98
CA TYR A 76 6.97 -2.23 -2.40
C TYR A 76 6.44 -1.30 -3.51
N ASP A 77 5.74 -1.83 -4.52
CA ASP A 77 5.10 -1.02 -5.56
C ASP A 77 4.08 -0.03 -4.95
N PHE A 78 3.25 -0.51 -4.02
CA PHE A 78 2.31 0.32 -3.27
C PHE A 78 3.02 1.48 -2.55
N TYR A 79 4.09 1.18 -1.81
CA TYR A 79 4.89 2.17 -1.09
C TYR A 79 5.41 3.27 -2.02
N ILE A 80 6.02 2.89 -3.14
CA ILE A 80 6.59 3.84 -4.10
C ILE A 80 5.49 4.73 -4.70
N ARG A 81 4.37 4.15 -5.12
CA ARG A 81 3.24 4.91 -5.70
C ARG A 81 2.65 5.92 -4.71
N LYS A 82 2.42 5.50 -3.46
CA LYS A 82 1.90 6.41 -2.42
C LYS A 82 2.89 7.51 -2.08
N ARG A 83 4.19 7.20 -2.03
CA ARG A 83 5.24 8.20 -1.80
C ARG A 83 5.26 9.25 -2.91
N ILE A 84 5.23 8.82 -4.18
CA ILE A 84 5.19 9.76 -5.32
C ILE A 84 3.91 10.60 -5.29
N TYR A 85 2.76 9.99 -4.99
CA TYR A 85 1.49 10.70 -4.88
C TYR A 85 1.55 11.83 -3.85
N LEU A 86 2.02 11.55 -2.62
CA LEU A 86 2.11 12.55 -1.57
C LEU A 86 3.11 13.67 -1.89
N ILE A 87 4.23 13.33 -2.53
CA ILE A 87 5.19 14.34 -3.03
C ILE A 87 4.50 15.29 -4.00
N LYS A 88 3.76 14.76 -4.98
CA LYS A 88 3.03 15.58 -5.96
C LYS A 88 1.99 16.48 -5.31
N VAL A 89 1.20 15.96 -4.38
CA VAL A 89 0.20 16.74 -3.63
C VAL A 89 0.86 17.89 -2.86
N ASN A 90 1.92 17.60 -2.11
CA ASN A 90 2.65 18.62 -1.34
C ASN A 90 3.25 19.72 -2.25
N LEU A 91 3.80 19.34 -3.41
CA LEU A 91 4.29 20.30 -4.40
C LEU A 91 3.16 21.20 -4.93
N GLN A 92 2.00 20.63 -5.26
CA GLN A 92 0.85 21.38 -5.74
C GLN A 92 0.30 22.35 -4.69
N GLU A 93 0.20 21.91 -3.44
CA GLU A 93 -0.24 22.75 -2.31
C GLU A 93 0.71 23.95 -2.10
N LYS A 94 2.02 23.71 -2.16
CA LYS A 94 3.01 24.80 -2.08
C LYS A 94 2.91 25.76 -3.26
N GLN A 95 2.73 25.25 -4.48
CA GLN A 95 2.53 26.11 -5.65
C GLN A 95 1.29 26.99 -5.49
N LEU A 96 0.19 26.48 -4.96
CA LEU A 96 -1.02 27.25 -4.70
C LEU A 96 -0.86 28.29 -3.58
N GLN A 97 -0.04 28.00 -2.56
CA GLN A 97 0.20 28.92 -1.44
C GLN A 97 1.08 30.12 -1.83
N TYR A 98 1.99 29.94 -2.78
CA TYR A 98 2.95 30.96 -3.23
C TYR A 98 2.64 31.54 -4.62
N ALA A 99 1.51 31.17 -5.23
CA ALA A 99 0.97 31.77 -6.45
C ALA A 99 0.12 33.01 -6.12
#